data_AF-A0A518I2N6-F1
#
_entry.id   AF-A0A518I2N6-F1
#
_cell.length_a   1.000
_cell.length_b   1.000
_cell.length_c   1.000
_cell.angle_alpha   90.00
_cell.angle_beta   90.00
_cell.angle_gamma   90.00
#
_symmetry.space_group_name_H-M   'P 1'
#
loop_
_entity.id
_entity.type
_entity.pdbx_description
1 polymer ?
#
loop_
_entity_poly.entity_id
_entity_poly.type
_entity_poly.pdbx_seq_one_letter_code
_entity_poly.pdbx_strand_id
1 'polypeptide(L)'
;MHQPPTESCLASITPVPEREAGRVLTLGWKLLLNASLLLVPVLMVGLVCPLFALSLWIGSGRALLASAVVLPLVVVAQVSWAGTYPEWPMNQWLVRRLRRSCRSRSRGTDERRLHWIETARLVEWVPRENWNATKLDTAEDVMLIHVDGRGVEMEGDFSRYRFPAASIIDVHVESVRPTGCFHRLHFVVLTARTEEGPLEFSLAYRDHRLGGLRSRHRQRQTEELCGEIRRIATGGDFSYRDPDLDRPAGDRQLHRDPAHVGVEAPAGQKAAVRLNPYAAPRSL
;
A
#
# COMPACT_ATOMS: atom_id res chain seq x y z
N MET A 1 -43.60 5.23 -0.34
CA MET A 1 -42.66 4.39 0.43
C MET A 1 -41.47 4.12 -0.48
N HIS A 2 -40.36 4.83 -0.31
CA HIS A 2 -39.12 4.55 -1.06
C HIS A 2 -38.48 3.32 -0.41
N GLN A 3 -38.40 2.21 -1.14
CA GLN A 3 -37.56 1.08 -0.74
C GLN A 3 -36.13 1.61 -0.57
N PRO A 4 -35.46 1.37 0.57
CA PRO A 4 -34.04 1.66 0.67
C PRO A 4 -33.33 0.88 -0.44
N PRO A 5 -32.33 1.47 -1.11
CA PRO A 5 -31.58 0.76 -2.13
C PRO A 5 -31.04 -0.53 -1.51
N THR A 6 -31.34 -1.66 -2.14
CA THR A 6 -30.79 -2.97 -1.77
C THR A 6 -29.28 -2.83 -1.83
N GLU A 7 -28.63 -2.70 -0.67
CA GLU A 7 -27.18 -2.59 -0.63
C GLU A 7 -26.61 -3.88 -1.23
N SER A 8 -25.88 -3.76 -2.34
CA SER A 8 -25.23 -4.89 -2.97
C SER A 8 -24.38 -5.61 -1.92
N CYS A 9 -24.50 -6.93 -1.83
CA CYS A 9 -23.67 -7.74 -0.94
C CYS A 9 -22.24 -7.95 -1.49
N LEU A 10 -21.93 -7.37 -2.65
CA LEU A 10 -20.65 -7.54 -3.34
C LEU A 10 -19.77 -6.30 -3.19
N ALA A 11 -18.47 -6.54 -3.07
CA ALA A 11 -17.45 -5.51 -3.18
C ALA A 11 -17.48 -4.92 -4.60
N SER A 12 -17.47 -3.59 -4.68
CA SER A 12 -17.39 -2.88 -5.95
C SER A 12 -16.12 -2.05 -6.04
N ILE A 13 -15.53 -2.06 -7.23
CA ILE A 13 -14.34 -1.31 -7.60
C ILE A 13 -14.74 -0.48 -8.81
N THR A 14 -14.74 0.84 -8.65
CA THR A 14 -15.11 1.75 -9.73
C THR A 14 -13.89 2.59 -10.11
N PRO A 15 -13.48 2.60 -11.38
CA PRO A 15 -12.35 3.42 -11.80
C PRO A 15 -12.69 4.90 -11.61
N VAL A 16 -11.71 5.68 -11.15
CA VAL A 16 -11.81 7.14 -11.13
C VAL A 16 -11.79 7.63 -12.59
N PRO A 17 -12.58 8.65 -12.96
CA PRO A 17 -12.56 9.19 -14.32
C PRO A 17 -11.13 9.52 -14.77
N GLU A 18 -10.77 9.15 -16.00
CA GLU A 18 -9.39 9.27 -16.52
C GLU A 18 -8.78 10.67 -16.37
N ARG A 19 -9.62 11.70 -16.46
CA ARG A 19 -9.18 13.09 -16.29
C ARG A 19 -8.64 13.38 -14.89
N GLU A 20 -9.09 12.65 -13.88
CA GLU A 20 -8.79 12.86 -12.46
C GLU A 20 -7.85 11.80 -11.88
N ALA A 21 -7.78 10.63 -12.52
CA ALA A 21 -6.95 9.51 -12.10
C ALA A 21 -5.43 9.79 -12.24
N GLY A 22 -4.62 9.18 -11.37
CA GLY A 22 -3.16 9.21 -11.48
C GLY A 22 -2.52 10.58 -11.24
N ARG A 23 -3.27 11.53 -10.67
CA ARG A 23 -2.80 12.89 -10.43
C ARG A 23 -2.02 13.01 -9.13
N VAL A 24 -2.11 12.05 -8.22
CA VAL A 24 -1.44 12.11 -6.91
C VAL A 24 -0.08 11.43 -7.00
N LEU A 25 -0.01 10.25 -7.59
CA LEU A 25 1.18 9.40 -7.62
C LEU A 25 1.91 9.44 -8.97
N THR A 26 2.27 10.63 -9.43
CA THR A 26 2.91 10.79 -10.75
C THR A 26 4.31 10.17 -10.78
N LEU A 27 4.75 9.67 -11.94
CA LEU A 27 6.09 9.08 -12.11
C LEU A 27 7.21 10.06 -11.72
N GLY A 28 7.06 11.34 -12.08
CA GLY A 28 8.00 12.39 -11.66
C GLY A 28 8.04 12.56 -10.14
N TRP A 29 6.92 12.36 -9.45
CA TRP A 29 6.90 12.36 -7.99
C TRP A 29 7.63 11.15 -7.40
N LYS A 30 7.41 9.95 -7.96
CA LYS A 30 8.15 8.73 -7.56
C LYS A 30 9.66 8.89 -7.76
N LEU A 31 10.07 9.56 -8.84
CA LEU A 31 11.48 9.86 -9.08
C LEU A 31 12.02 10.89 -8.08
N LEU A 32 11.28 11.96 -7.79
CA LEU A 32 11.68 12.97 -6.80
C LEU A 32 11.80 12.37 -5.40
N LEU A 33 10.84 11.52 -5.01
CA LEU A 33 10.83 10.70 -3.79
C LEU A 33 12.17 9.99 -3.60
N ASN A 34 12.53 9.17 -4.58
CA ASN A 34 13.74 8.37 -4.55
C ASN A 34 15.01 9.22 -4.69
N ALA A 35 14.98 10.27 -5.51
CA ALA A 35 16.08 11.21 -5.63
C ALA A 35 16.36 11.89 -4.29
N SER A 36 15.34 12.29 -3.53
CA SER A 36 15.52 12.93 -2.22
C SER A 36 16.17 11.99 -1.19
N LEU A 37 15.84 10.70 -1.23
CA LEU A 37 16.44 9.67 -0.38
C LEU A 37 17.96 9.53 -0.62
N LEU A 38 18.40 9.67 -1.87
CA LEU A 38 19.82 9.57 -2.24
C LEU A 38 20.55 10.92 -2.12
N LEU A 39 19.89 12.01 -2.51
CA LEU A 39 20.48 13.34 -2.60
C LEU A 39 20.84 13.90 -1.23
N VAL A 40 20.01 13.67 -0.19
CA VAL A 40 20.28 14.21 1.15
C VAL A 40 21.57 13.62 1.76
N PRO A 41 21.78 12.29 1.80
CA PRO A 41 23.05 11.72 2.23
C PRO A 41 24.24 12.20 1.39
N VAL A 42 24.09 12.22 0.06
CA VAL A 42 25.17 12.64 -0.85
C VAL A 42 25.55 14.09 -0.65
N LEU A 43 24.59 15.01 -0.53
CA LEU A 43 24.85 16.43 -0.28
C LEU A 43 25.47 16.64 1.10
N MET A 44 25.01 15.92 2.13
CA MET A 44 25.59 16.04 3.47
C MET A 44 27.06 15.58 3.48
N VAL A 45 27.36 14.41 2.91
CA VAL A 45 28.76 13.92 2.82
C VAL A 45 29.58 14.86 1.92
N GLY A 46 29.03 15.24 0.77
CA GLY A 46 29.66 16.11 -0.20
C GLY A 46 29.93 17.53 0.30
N LEU A 47 29.16 18.05 1.26
CA LEU A 47 29.44 19.34 1.92
C LEU A 47 30.44 19.20 3.06
N VAL A 48 30.35 18.11 3.83
CA VAL A 48 31.12 17.96 5.08
C VAL A 48 32.56 17.53 4.82
N CYS A 49 32.79 16.63 3.85
CA CYS A 49 34.14 16.21 3.47
C CYS A 49 35.05 17.36 2.98
N PRO A 50 34.64 18.25 2.06
CA PRO A 50 35.49 19.35 1.61
C PRO A 50 35.68 20.42 2.69
N LEU A 51 34.67 20.71 3.53
CA LEU A 51 34.85 21.62 4.66
C LEU A 51 35.87 21.06 5.67
N PHE A 52 35.84 19.75 5.90
CA PHE A 52 36.84 19.08 6.73
C PHE A 52 38.24 19.16 6.11
N ALA A 53 38.38 18.83 4.83
CA ALA A 53 39.65 18.92 4.10
C ALA A 53 40.21 20.35 4.09
N LEU A 54 39.36 21.35 3.89
CA LEU A 54 39.72 22.77 3.95
C LEU A 54 40.18 23.18 5.36
N SER A 55 39.53 22.67 6.40
CA SER A 55 39.92 22.92 7.79
C SER A 55 41.31 22.36 8.13
N LEU A 56 41.65 21.19 7.58
CA LEU A 56 42.98 20.59 7.70
C LEU A 56 44.03 21.40 6.93
N TRP A 57 43.68 21.90 5.73
CA TRP A 57 44.60 22.67 4.90
C TRP A 57 44.97 24.03 5.50
N ILE A 58 43.99 24.74 6.09
CA ILE A 58 44.22 26.04 6.73
C ILE A 58 45.07 25.91 8.01
N GLY A 59 45.14 24.73 8.63
CA GLY A 59 46.02 24.45 9.76
C GLY A 59 45.68 25.23 11.05
N SER A 60 44.55 25.94 11.10
CA SER A 60 44.17 26.69 12.30
C SER A 60 43.56 25.76 13.35
N GLY A 61 44.12 25.77 14.57
CA GLY A 61 43.61 24.93 15.67
C GLY A 61 42.12 25.16 15.98
N ARG A 62 41.61 26.37 15.73
CA ARG A 62 40.18 26.70 15.87
C ARG A 62 39.31 25.98 14.83
N ALA A 63 39.77 25.87 13.59
CA ALA A 63 39.03 25.16 12.54
C ALA A 63 38.99 23.64 12.80
N LEU A 64 40.07 23.08 13.36
CA LEU A 64 40.11 21.66 13.76
C LEU A 64 39.14 21.36 14.91
N LEU A 65 39.07 22.24 15.92
CA LEU A 65 38.08 22.09 17.00
C LEU A 65 36.65 22.20 16.49
N ALA A 66 36.36 23.16 15.61
CA ALA A 66 35.05 23.31 15.00
C ALA A 66 34.67 22.06 14.19
N SER A 67 35.59 21.51 13.38
CA SER A 67 35.31 20.34 12.57
C SER A 67 35.15 19.06 13.41
N ALA A 68 35.92 18.91 14.50
CA ALA A 68 35.77 17.82 15.45
C ALA A 68 34.39 17.78 16.15
N VAL A 69 33.71 18.93 16.28
CA VAL A 69 32.35 19.00 16.84
C VAL A 69 31.28 18.86 15.75
N VAL A 70 31.47 19.50 14.59
CA VAL A 70 30.47 19.49 13.50
C VAL A 70 30.33 18.10 12.89
N LEU A 71 31.45 17.37 12.68
CA LEU A 71 31.42 16.07 12.01
C LEU A 71 30.58 15.02 12.76
N PRO A 72 30.76 14.81 14.09
CA PRO A 72 29.89 13.93 14.85
C PRO A 72 28.43 14.39 14.87
N LEU A 73 28.19 15.70 14.91
CA LEU A 73 26.83 16.26 14.93
C LEU A 73 26.11 15.97 13.61
N VAL A 74 26.80 16.08 12.48
CA VAL A 74 26.29 15.66 11.16
C VAL A 74 26.02 14.16 11.15
N VAL A 75 26.93 13.32 11.65
CA VAL A 75 26.73 11.87 11.68
C VAL A 75 25.52 11.51 12.54
N VAL A 76 25.36 12.11 13.71
CA VAL A 76 24.18 11.93 14.57
C VAL A 76 22.92 12.42 13.86
N ALA A 77 22.97 13.56 13.17
CA ALA A 77 21.86 14.04 12.37
C ALA A 77 21.51 13.08 11.21
N GLN A 78 22.49 12.46 10.55
CA GLN A 78 22.27 11.46 9.50
C GLN A 78 21.66 10.17 10.05
N VAL A 79 22.21 9.64 11.14
CA VAL A 79 21.67 8.43 11.79
C VAL A 79 20.24 8.70 12.30
N SER A 80 20.01 9.89 12.86
CA SER A 80 18.68 10.32 13.27
C SER A 80 17.74 10.41 12.07
N TRP A 81 18.14 11.11 11.00
CA TRP A 81 17.39 11.25 9.74
C TRP A 81 17.03 9.91 9.13
N ALA A 82 18.02 9.03 8.93
CA ALA A 82 17.84 7.66 8.44
C ALA A 82 16.93 6.83 9.35
N GLY A 83 17.06 7.00 10.67
CA GLY A 83 16.21 6.34 11.67
C GLY A 83 14.77 6.86 11.69
N THR A 84 14.56 8.14 11.38
CA THR A 84 13.24 8.78 11.31
C THR A 84 12.54 8.67 9.95
N TYR A 85 13.03 7.84 9.03
CA TYR A 85 12.48 7.57 7.69
C TYR A 85 12.14 8.86 6.88
N PRO A 86 12.88 9.20 5.83
CA PRO A 86 12.73 10.48 5.11
C PRO A 86 11.38 10.68 4.41
N GLU A 87 10.55 9.65 4.38
CA GLU A 87 9.24 9.65 3.74
C GLU A 87 8.18 10.42 4.54
N TRP A 88 8.38 10.72 5.83
CA TRP A 88 7.38 11.43 6.65
C TRP A 88 6.83 12.72 6.01
N PRO A 89 7.66 13.74 5.68
CA PRO A 89 7.14 14.98 5.10
C PRO A 89 6.44 14.74 3.75
N MET A 90 6.87 13.70 3.06
CA MET A 90 6.39 13.33 1.75
C MET A 90 5.04 12.62 1.81
N ASN A 91 4.86 11.70 2.76
CA ASN A 91 3.58 11.08 3.06
C ASN A 91 2.57 12.13 3.52
N GLN A 92 2.97 13.10 4.37
CA GLN A 92 2.09 14.20 4.76
C GLN A 92 1.65 15.05 3.57
N TRP A 93 2.54 15.31 2.63
CA TRP A 93 2.18 16.01 1.40
C TRP A 93 1.26 15.18 0.50
N LEU A 94 1.55 13.88 0.37
CA LEU A 94 0.74 12.92 -0.39
C LEU A 94 -0.69 12.85 0.16
N VAL A 95 -0.84 12.73 1.48
CA VAL A 95 -2.14 12.81 2.18
C VAL A 95 -2.87 14.09 1.82
N ARG A 96 -2.21 15.25 1.93
CA ARG A 96 -2.85 16.54 1.60
C ARG A 96 -3.27 16.61 0.14
N ARG A 97 -2.45 16.10 -0.79
CA ARG A 97 -2.74 16.11 -2.23
C ARG A 97 -3.89 15.16 -2.55
N LEU A 98 -3.89 13.95 -1.97
CA LEU A 98 -4.97 12.98 -2.13
C LEU A 98 -6.27 13.53 -1.56
N ARG A 99 -6.28 14.03 -0.32
CA ARG A 99 -7.45 14.68 0.28
C ARG A 99 -7.99 15.82 -0.57
N ARG A 100 -7.12 16.71 -1.09
CA ARG A 100 -7.56 17.78 -2.01
C ARG A 100 -8.22 17.22 -3.26
N SER A 101 -7.64 16.19 -3.88
CA SER A 101 -8.21 15.51 -5.05
C SER A 101 -9.57 14.86 -4.72
N CYS A 102 -9.68 14.16 -3.59
CA CYS A 102 -10.94 13.53 -3.17
C CYS A 102 -12.02 14.57 -2.84
N ARG A 103 -11.65 15.71 -2.24
CA ARG A 103 -12.57 16.83 -1.98
C ARG A 103 -13.08 17.46 -3.26
N SER A 104 -12.22 17.70 -4.26
CA SER A 104 -12.68 18.26 -5.54
C SER A 104 -13.66 17.31 -6.23
N ARG A 105 -13.41 15.99 -6.13
CA ARG A 105 -14.29 14.93 -6.65
C ARG A 105 -15.63 14.83 -5.92
N SER A 106 -15.66 15.23 -4.66
CA SER A 106 -16.84 15.15 -3.78
C SER A 106 -17.61 16.48 -3.69
N ARG A 107 -17.27 17.48 -4.51
CA ARG A 107 -18.04 18.75 -4.56
C ARG A 107 -19.47 18.46 -5.01
N GLY A 108 -20.44 18.77 -4.15
CA GLY A 108 -21.86 18.51 -4.38
C GLY A 108 -22.33 17.11 -3.96
N THR A 109 -21.47 16.32 -3.30
CA THR A 109 -21.87 15.06 -2.65
C THR A 109 -22.23 15.29 -1.17
N ASP A 110 -22.89 14.31 -0.56
CA ASP A 110 -23.27 14.26 0.87
C ASP A 110 -22.12 14.71 1.81
N GLU A 111 -22.44 15.55 2.80
CA GLU A 111 -21.50 16.08 3.81
C GLU A 111 -20.79 14.96 4.56
N ARG A 112 -21.46 13.81 4.74
CA ARG A 112 -20.86 12.61 5.34
C ARG A 112 -19.60 12.16 4.61
N ARG A 113 -19.59 12.24 3.27
CA ARG A 113 -18.43 11.84 2.46
C ARG A 113 -17.25 12.76 2.68
N LEU A 114 -17.51 14.07 2.71
CA LEU A 114 -16.48 15.08 2.98
C LEU A 114 -15.88 14.90 4.38
N HIS A 115 -16.72 14.59 5.37
CA HIS A 115 -16.27 14.39 6.75
C HIS A 115 -15.28 13.22 6.86
N TRP A 116 -15.62 12.04 6.32
CA TRP A 116 -14.73 10.89 6.45
C TRP A 116 -13.44 11.06 5.66
N ILE A 117 -13.43 11.75 4.52
CA ILE A 117 -12.21 12.04 3.75
C ILE A 117 -11.18 12.80 4.59
N GLU A 118 -11.63 13.66 5.52
CA GLU A 118 -10.73 14.44 6.40
C GLU A 118 -10.10 13.61 7.51
N THR A 119 -10.85 12.64 8.03
CA THR A 119 -10.44 11.80 9.15
C THR A 119 -9.87 10.46 8.72
N ALA A 120 -10.01 10.10 7.44
CA ALA A 120 -9.54 8.84 6.89
C ALA A 120 -8.03 8.71 6.93
N ARG A 121 -7.62 7.46 7.11
CA ARG A 121 -6.23 7.03 7.20
C ARG A 121 -5.71 6.79 5.80
N LEU A 122 -4.45 7.12 5.55
CA LEU A 122 -3.78 6.83 4.29
C LEU A 122 -3.25 5.40 4.31
N VAL A 123 -3.65 4.62 3.31
CA VAL A 123 -3.12 3.30 3.03
C VAL A 123 -2.70 3.20 1.57
N GLU A 124 -1.91 2.21 1.27
CA GLU A 124 -1.52 1.84 -0.09
C GLU A 124 -1.88 0.38 -0.34
N TRP A 125 -2.31 0.08 -1.56
CA TRP A 125 -2.54 -1.29 -1.99
C TRP A 125 -1.31 -1.80 -2.71
N VAL A 126 -0.71 -2.85 -2.15
CA VAL A 126 0.49 -3.51 -2.67
C VAL A 126 0.15 -4.97 -2.94
N PRO A 127 -0.09 -5.37 -4.21
CA PRO A 127 -0.31 -6.77 -4.55
C PRO A 127 0.79 -7.67 -4.02
N ARG A 128 0.44 -8.91 -3.66
CA ARG A 128 1.35 -9.86 -3.03
C ARG A 128 2.58 -10.15 -3.91
N GLU A 129 2.41 -10.12 -5.23
CA GLU A 129 3.48 -10.30 -6.22
C GLU A 129 4.55 -9.20 -6.13
N ASN A 130 4.19 -8.02 -5.62
CA ASN A 130 5.07 -6.88 -5.49
C ASN A 130 5.77 -6.79 -4.12
N TRP A 131 5.46 -7.66 -3.15
CA TRP A 131 6.02 -7.57 -1.80
C TRP A 131 7.54 -7.74 -1.72
N ASN A 132 8.11 -8.53 -2.63
CA ASN A 132 9.56 -8.76 -2.73
C ASN A 132 10.20 -8.03 -3.93
N ALA A 133 9.42 -7.22 -4.65
CA ALA A 133 9.94 -6.52 -5.81
C ALA A 133 10.84 -5.36 -5.36
N THR A 134 12.06 -5.28 -5.90
CA THR A 134 12.98 -4.14 -5.71
C THR A 134 12.58 -2.92 -6.55
N LYS A 135 11.28 -2.75 -6.82
CA LYS A 135 10.77 -1.64 -7.61
C LYS A 135 10.80 -0.36 -6.76
N LEU A 136 11.06 0.76 -7.43
CA LEU A 136 11.01 2.10 -6.84
C LEU A 136 9.65 2.47 -6.23
N ASP A 137 8.60 1.76 -6.65
CA ASP A 137 7.26 1.83 -6.07
C ASP A 137 6.53 0.50 -6.31
N THR A 138 6.06 -0.12 -5.25
CA THR A 138 5.37 -1.42 -5.28
C THR A 138 3.85 -1.27 -5.18
N ALA A 139 3.37 -0.08 -4.81
CA ALA A 139 1.95 0.19 -4.69
C ALA A 139 1.29 0.37 -6.06
N GLU A 140 0.14 -0.27 -6.24
CA GLU A 140 -0.71 -0.07 -7.41
C GLU A 140 -1.64 1.13 -7.25
N ASP A 141 -2.08 1.39 -6.02
CA ASP A 141 -2.92 2.55 -5.69
C ASP A 141 -2.61 3.06 -4.29
N VAL A 142 -2.85 4.35 -4.07
CA VAL A 142 -2.75 5.01 -2.77
C VAL A 142 -4.11 5.62 -2.46
N MET A 143 -4.65 5.29 -1.29
CA MET A 143 -6.05 5.53 -0.97
C MET A 143 -6.26 5.99 0.47
N LEU A 144 -7.35 6.72 0.66
CA LEU A 144 -7.88 7.04 1.97
C LEU A 144 -8.87 5.95 2.37
N ILE A 145 -8.67 5.31 3.51
CA ILE A 145 -9.55 4.27 4.05
C ILE A 145 -10.40 4.79 5.20
N HIS A 146 -11.68 4.47 5.15
CA HIS A 146 -12.65 4.62 6.21
C HIS A 146 -13.34 3.29 6.49
N VAL A 147 -13.54 2.98 7.76
CA VAL A 147 -14.19 1.76 8.23
C VAL A 147 -15.33 2.18 9.13
N ASP A 148 -16.54 1.73 8.82
CA ASP A 148 -17.74 1.99 9.62
C ASP A 148 -18.63 0.74 9.71
N GLY A 149 -19.78 0.85 10.37
CA GLY A 149 -20.69 -0.30 10.54
C GLY A 149 -21.30 -0.85 9.23
N ARG A 150 -21.17 -0.17 8.09
CA ARG A 150 -21.68 -0.63 6.80
C ARG A 150 -20.62 -1.39 6.00
N GLY A 151 -19.34 -1.12 6.24
CA GLY A 151 -18.27 -1.70 5.44
C GLY A 151 -16.96 -0.92 5.51
N VAL A 152 -16.14 -1.19 4.51
CA VAL A 152 -14.92 -0.44 4.22
C VAL A 152 -15.16 0.41 2.97
N GLU A 153 -14.91 1.70 3.08
CA GLU A 153 -14.89 2.63 1.95
C GLU A 153 -13.47 3.13 1.72
N MET A 154 -13.00 3.09 0.48
CA MET A 154 -11.69 3.61 0.10
C MET A 154 -11.78 4.48 -1.14
N GLU A 155 -11.13 5.65 -1.08
CA GLU A 155 -11.00 6.56 -2.22
C GLU A 155 -9.52 6.66 -2.61
N GLY A 156 -9.18 6.01 -3.73
CA GLY A 156 -7.84 5.97 -4.29
C GLY A 156 -7.52 7.11 -5.26
N ASP A 157 -6.30 7.07 -5.80
CA ASP A 157 -5.88 7.89 -6.93
C ASP A 157 -6.40 7.30 -8.25
N PHE A 158 -6.52 5.98 -8.35
CA PHE A 158 -6.97 5.30 -9.57
C PHE A 158 -8.38 4.73 -9.47
N SER A 159 -8.78 4.20 -8.31
CA SER A 159 -10.10 3.58 -8.15
C SER A 159 -10.77 3.96 -6.84
N ARG A 160 -12.09 3.78 -6.78
CA ARG A 160 -12.90 3.82 -5.56
C ARG A 160 -13.33 2.41 -5.22
N TYR A 161 -13.23 2.07 -3.95
CA TYR A 161 -13.51 0.74 -3.45
C TYR A 161 -14.60 0.85 -2.39
N ARG A 162 -15.66 0.06 -2.53
CA ARG A 162 -16.70 -0.08 -1.52
C ARG A 162 -16.87 -1.55 -1.21
N PHE A 163 -16.50 -1.94 0.00
CA PHE A 163 -16.59 -3.32 0.48
C PHE A 163 -17.62 -3.38 1.61
N PRO A 164 -18.88 -3.71 1.30
CA PRO A 164 -19.90 -3.94 2.32
C PRO A 164 -19.46 -5.01 3.32
N ALA A 165 -19.93 -4.91 4.57
CA ALA A 165 -19.68 -5.91 5.61
C ALA A 165 -19.84 -7.38 5.14
N ALA A 166 -20.90 -7.64 4.38
CA ALA A 166 -21.25 -8.96 3.85
C ALA A 166 -20.33 -9.46 2.72
N SER A 167 -19.57 -8.57 2.07
CA SER A 167 -18.63 -8.97 1.03
C SER A 167 -17.27 -9.40 1.59
N ILE A 168 -16.96 -9.04 2.83
CA ILE A 168 -15.67 -9.32 3.45
C ILE A 168 -15.63 -10.78 3.93
N ILE A 169 -14.79 -11.59 3.28
CA ILE A 169 -14.66 -13.02 3.53
C ILE A 169 -13.67 -13.28 4.66
N ASP A 170 -12.48 -12.69 4.56
CA ASP A 170 -11.41 -12.84 5.54
C ASP A 170 -10.61 -11.55 5.69
N VAL A 171 -10.04 -11.36 6.88
CA VAL A 171 -9.09 -10.28 7.15
C VAL A 171 -8.07 -10.73 8.19
N HIS A 172 -6.79 -10.61 7.85
CA HIS A 172 -5.68 -10.95 8.73
C HIS A 172 -4.49 -10.01 8.54
N VAL A 173 -3.54 -10.08 9.47
CA VAL A 173 -2.29 -9.33 9.38
C VAL A 173 -1.21 -10.25 8.86
N GLU A 174 -0.47 -9.80 7.84
CA GLU A 174 0.72 -10.47 7.36
C GLU A 174 1.93 -9.55 7.48
N SER A 175 3.11 -10.12 7.77
CA SER A 175 4.33 -9.35 7.94
C SER A 175 5.45 -9.93 7.10
N VAL A 176 6.06 -9.08 6.27
CA VAL A 176 7.10 -9.49 5.32
C VAL A 176 8.36 -8.68 5.60
N ARG A 177 9.53 -9.29 5.40
CA ARG A 177 10.80 -8.57 5.36
C ARG A 177 11.31 -8.63 3.92
N PRO A 178 11.07 -7.59 3.10
CA PRO A 178 11.62 -7.54 1.75
C PRO A 178 13.14 -7.59 1.78
N THR A 179 13.73 -8.17 0.72
CA THR A 179 15.19 -8.21 0.55
C THR A 179 15.77 -6.79 0.54
N GLY A 180 16.79 -6.53 1.36
CA GLY A 180 17.41 -5.21 1.47
C GLY A 180 16.70 -4.24 2.44
N CYS A 181 15.54 -4.59 2.99
CA CYS A 181 14.88 -3.80 4.03
C CYS A 181 15.28 -4.28 5.43
N PHE A 182 15.78 -3.37 6.26
CA PHE A 182 16.14 -3.68 7.66
C PHE A 182 14.90 -3.94 8.55
N HIS A 183 13.74 -3.41 8.17
CA HIS A 183 12.50 -3.51 8.93
C HIS A 183 11.45 -4.38 8.25
N ARG A 184 10.53 -4.94 9.04
CA ARG A 184 9.36 -5.66 8.52
C ARG A 184 8.31 -4.66 8.05
N LEU A 185 7.68 -4.97 6.92
CA LEU A 185 6.44 -4.36 6.46
C LEU A 185 5.27 -5.17 7.03
N HIS A 186 4.18 -4.48 7.39
CA HIS A 186 3.00 -5.07 8.00
C HIS A 186 1.79 -4.71 7.15
N PHE A 187 1.10 -5.70 6.63
CA PHE A 187 -0.05 -5.56 5.75
C PHE A 187 -1.32 -6.04 6.43
N VAL A 188 -2.43 -5.36 6.19
CA VAL A 188 -3.76 -5.93 6.37
C VAL A 188 -4.11 -6.61 5.05
N VAL A 189 -4.25 -7.94 5.09
CA VAL A 189 -4.69 -8.73 3.94
C VAL A 189 -6.20 -8.91 4.09
N LEU A 190 -6.95 -8.33 3.15
CA LEU A 190 -8.41 -8.31 3.12
C LEU A 190 -8.88 -9.07 1.89
N THR A 191 -9.64 -10.14 2.10
CA THR A 191 -10.26 -10.89 1.00
C THR A 191 -11.73 -10.53 0.92
N ALA A 192 -12.17 -10.01 -0.24
CA ALA A 192 -13.54 -9.58 -0.45
C ALA A 192 -14.15 -10.24 -1.69
N ARG A 193 -15.44 -10.56 -1.62
CA ARG A 193 -16.22 -11.10 -2.74
C ARG A 193 -16.61 -9.97 -3.69
N THR A 194 -16.10 -10.01 -4.91
CA THR A 194 -16.48 -9.11 -6.00
C THR A 194 -17.39 -9.81 -6.99
N GLU A 195 -17.87 -9.10 -8.00
CA GLU A 195 -18.61 -9.70 -9.14
C GLU A 195 -17.77 -10.69 -9.94
N GLU A 196 -16.45 -10.49 -10.02
CA GLU A 196 -15.52 -11.34 -10.76
C GLU A 196 -14.99 -12.52 -9.92
N GLY A 197 -15.39 -12.60 -8.65
CA GLY A 197 -14.91 -13.59 -7.68
C GLY A 197 -14.23 -12.98 -6.46
N PRO A 198 -13.65 -13.81 -5.57
CA PRO A 198 -12.90 -13.33 -4.43
C PRO A 198 -11.61 -12.63 -4.87
N LEU A 199 -11.34 -11.46 -4.33
CA LEU A 199 -10.14 -10.68 -4.61
C LEU A 199 -9.43 -10.32 -3.29
N GLU A 200 -8.11 -10.43 -3.31
CA GLU A 200 -7.24 -10.10 -2.18
C GLU A 200 -6.70 -8.67 -2.29
N PHE A 201 -6.82 -7.92 -1.20
CA PHE A 201 -6.29 -6.58 -1.05
C PHE A 201 -5.29 -6.55 0.10
N SER A 202 -4.03 -6.35 -0.24
CA SER A 202 -2.94 -6.22 0.71
C SER A 202 -2.66 -4.74 0.97
N LEU A 203 -3.14 -4.23 2.10
CA LEU A 203 -3.11 -2.81 2.46
C LEU A 203 -1.98 -2.54 3.44
N ALA A 204 -1.07 -1.63 3.08
CA ALA A 204 -0.05 -1.13 3.99
C ALA A 204 -0.42 0.27 4.51
N TYR A 205 -0.18 0.50 5.80
CA TYR A 205 -0.43 1.78 6.42
C TYR A 205 0.65 2.80 6.03
N ARG A 206 0.25 4.01 5.58
CA ARG A 206 1.17 5.06 5.11
C ARG A 206 1.03 6.39 5.88
N ASP A 207 -0.05 6.56 6.65
CA ASP A 207 -0.32 7.77 7.45
C ASP A 207 0.49 7.82 8.76
N HIS A 208 1.81 7.93 8.64
CA HIS A 208 2.67 8.07 9.81
C HIS A 208 2.78 9.54 10.22
N ARG A 209 2.50 9.83 11.50
CA ARG A 209 2.87 11.09 12.14
C ARG A 209 4.38 11.09 12.45
N LEU A 210 4.92 12.25 12.82
CA LEU A 210 6.31 12.38 13.24
C LEU A 210 6.60 11.37 14.37
N GLY A 211 7.59 10.49 14.19
CA GLY A 211 7.91 9.43 15.16
C GLY A 211 7.07 8.15 15.07
N GLY A 212 6.03 8.10 14.22
CA GLY A 212 5.16 6.93 13.99
C GLY A 212 5.77 5.82 13.13
N LEU A 213 7.07 5.89 12.85
CA LEU A 213 7.73 5.05 11.85
C LEU A 213 8.43 3.81 12.43
N ARG A 214 8.45 3.69 13.77
CA ARG A 214 8.93 2.49 14.47
C ARG A 214 8.08 1.29 14.05
N SER A 215 8.73 0.18 13.67
CA SER A 215 8.03 -1.05 13.22
C SER A 215 6.97 -1.53 14.22
N ARG A 216 7.25 -1.49 15.54
CA ARG A 216 6.25 -1.82 16.57
C ARG A 216 4.99 -0.94 16.52
N HIS A 217 5.12 0.35 16.21
CA HIS A 217 3.97 1.24 16.09
C HIS A 217 3.17 0.92 14.82
N ARG A 218 3.86 0.69 13.70
CA ARG A 218 3.23 0.28 12.44
C ARG A 218 2.47 -1.02 12.59
N GLN A 219 3.08 -2.02 13.22
CA GLN A 219 2.43 -3.30 13.54
C GLN A 219 1.13 -3.07 14.32
N ARG A 220 1.16 -2.25 15.39
CA ARG A 220 -0.05 -1.93 16.18
C ARG A 220 -1.13 -1.24 15.34
N GLN A 221 -0.76 -0.30 14.47
CA GLN A 221 -1.72 0.37 13.57
C GLN A 221 -2.34 -0.61 12.57
N THR A 222 -1.53 -1.52 12.01
CA THR A 222 -2.00 -2.59 11.11
C THR A 222 -2.95 -3.55 11.84
N GLU A 223 -2.59 -3.97 13.07
CA GLU A 223 -3.43 -4.82 13.92
C GLU A 223 -4.75 -4.14 14.31
N GLU A 224 -4.72 -2.84 14.64
CA GLU A 224 -5.90 -2.04 14.96
C GLU A 224 -6.84 -1.94 13.76
N LEU A 225 -6.32 -1.60 12.57
CA LEU A 225 -7.10 -1.56 11.33
C LEU A 225 -7.69 -2.94 10.99
N CYS A 226 -6.89 -4.01 11.11
CA CYS A 226 -7.38 -5.37 10.93
C CYS A 226 -8.52 -5.70 11.90
N GLY A 227 -8.40 -5.31 13.18
CA GLY A 227 -9.42 -5.53 14.20
C GLY A 227 -10.69 -4.71 13.96
N GLU A 228 -10.59 -3.50 13.42
CA GLU A 228 -11.75 -2.71 12.99
C GLU A 228 -12.50 -3.37 11.83
N ILE A 229 -11.80 -3.79 10.79
CA ILE A 229 -12.40 -4.45 9.62
C ILE A 229 -13.01 -5.80 10.05
N ARG A 230 -12.31 -6.58 10.88
CA ARG A 230 -12.80 -7.87 11.37
C ARG A 230 -14.10 -7.75 12.15
N ARG A 231 -14.27 -6.68 12.93
CA ARG A 231 -15.48 -6.46 13.74
C ARG A 231 -16.73 -6.22 12.91
N ILE A 232 -16.58 -5.76 11.66
CA ILE A 232 -17.71 -5.47 10.78
C ILE A 232 -17.90 -6.55 9.70
N ALA A 233 -16.93 -7.46 9.53
CA ALA A 233 -16.98 -8.50 8.52
C ALA A 233 -18.06 -9.54 8.86
N THR A 234 -19.01 -9.73 7.96
CA THR A 234 -20.10 -10.73 8.09
C THR A 234 -20.12 -11.74 6.95
N GLY A 235 -19.24 -11.60 5.95
CA GLY A 235 -19.16 -12.50 4.81
C GLY A 235 -18.45 -13.83 5.09
N GLY A 236 -17.73 -13.95 6.21
CA GLY A 236 -16.94 -15.12 6.61
C GLY A 236 -17.76 -16.31 7.12
N ASP A 237 -19.04 -16.12 7.46
CA ASP A 237 -19.91 -17.22 7.93
C ASP A 237 -20.21 -18.27 6.85
N PHE A 238 -19.91 -17.96 5.58
CA PHE A 238 -19.75 -18.98 4.57
C PHE A 238 -18.30 -19.46 4.59
N SER A 239 -17.96 -20.30 5.56
CA SER A 239 -16.91 -21.30 5.32
C SER A 239 -17.24 -21.90 3.96
N TYR A 240 -16.36 -21.77 2.98
CA TYR A 240 -16.47 -22.53 1.75
C TYR A 240 -16.52 -24.02 2.17
N ARG A 241 -17.74 -24.57 2.29
CA ARG A 241 -17.94 -26.01 2.27
C ARG A 241 -17.71 -26.38 0.83
N ASP A 242 -16.56 -26.97 0.57
CA ASP A 242 -16.34 -27.67 -0.68
C ASP A 242 -17.53 -28.62 -0.90
N PRO A 243 -18.35 -28.43 -1.94
CA PRO A 243 -19.48 -29.31 -2.21
C PRO A 243 -19.05 -30.77 -2.43
N ASP A 244 -17.77 -31.03 -2.69
CA ASP A 244 -17.20 -32.39 -2.77
C ASP A 244 -16.85 -33.01 -1.40
N LEU A 245 -16.91 -32.25 -0.30
CA LEU A 245 -16.79 -32.77 1.07
C LEU A 245 -18.13 -33.23 1.66
N ASP A 246 -19.26 -32.71 1.17
CA ASP A 246 -20.61 -33.16 1.57
C ASP A 246 -21.08 -34.38 0.73
N ARG A 247 -20.32 -34.81 -0.29
CA ARG A 247 -20.56 -36.09 -0.98
C ARG A 247 -20.20 -37.25 -0.04
N PRO A 248 -21.13 -38.18 0.26
CA PRO A 248 -20.81 -39.35 1.05
C PRO A 248 -19.66 -40.11 0.40
N ALA A 249 -18.72 -40.60 1.21
CA ALA A 249 -17.49 -41.26 0.77
C ALA A 249 -17.69 -42.46 -0.19
N GLY A 250 -18.93 -42.90 -0.41
CA GLY A 250 -19.32 -43.94 -1.37
C GLY A 250 -19.38 -43.51 -2.84
N ASP A 251 -19.46 -42.21 -3.16
CA ASP A 251 -19.55 -41.72 -4.56
C ASP A 251 -18.18 -41.31 -5.13
N ARG A 252 -17.09 -41.45 -4.36
CA ARG A 252 -15.72 -41.35 -4.86
C ARG A 252 -15.32 -42.63 -5.62
N GLN A 253 -16.13 -43.06 -6.58
CA GLN A 253 -15.70 -44.06 -7.55
C GLN A 253 -14.74 -43.41 -8.55
N LEU A 254 -13.44 -43.56 -8.25
CA LEU A 254 -12.43 -44.05 -9.18
C LEU A 254 -12.77 -43.90 -10.68
N HIS A 255 -12.65 -42.68 -11.20
CA HIS A 255 -12.23 -42.50 -12.60
C HIS A 255 -10.78 -42.03 -12.60
N ARG A 256 -9.91 -42.93 -12.11
CA ARG A 256 -8.48 -42.86 -12.38
C ARG A 256 -8.30 -43.51 -13.74
N ASP A 257 -8.38 -42.70 -14.79
CA ASP A 257 -8.01 -43.11 -16.13
C ASP A 257 -6.47 -43.03 -16.23
N PRO A 258 -5.72 -44.14 -16.30
CA PRO A 258 -4.25 -44.13 -16.34
C PRO A 258 -3.71 -44.03 -17.77
N ALA A 259 -4.49 -43.51 -18.71
CA ALA A 259 -4.13 -43.44 -20.11
C ALA A 259 -4.20 -42.00 -20.64
N HIS A 260 -3.23 -41.16 -20.27
CA HIS A 260 -2.69 -40.17 -21.20
C HIS A 260 -1.25 -39.80 -20.87
N VAL A 261 -0.36 -40.61 -21.44
CA VAL A 261 0.99 -40.24 -21.84
C VAL A 261 0.88 -39.13 -22.91
N GLY A 262 1.60 -38.03 -22.67
CA GLY A 262 2.22 -37.12 -23.65
C GLY A 262 1.42 -36.67 -24.86
N VAL A 263 0.97 -35.40 -24.85
CA VAL A 263 0.94 -34.55 -26.05
C VAL A 263 1.28 -33.12 -25.64
N GLU A 264 2.18 -32.49 -26.39
CA GLU A 264 2.58 -31.09 -26.32
C GLU A 264 1.35 -30.17 -26.31
N ALA A 265 1.24 -29.34 -25.27
CA ALA A 265 0.24 -28.28 -25.25
C ALA A 265 0.72 -27.13 -26.16
N PRO A 266 -0.10 -26.67 -27.11
CA PRO A 266 0.27 -25.58 -28.01
C PRO A 266 0.41 -24.27 -27.24
N ALA A 267 1.50 -23.58 -27.51
CA ALA A 267 1.67 -22.19 -27.15
C ALA A 267 0.51 -21.36 -27.74
N GLY A 268 -0.36 -20.82 -26.91
CA GLY A 268 -1.32 -19.83 -27.39
C GLY A 268 -2.68 -19.80 -26.71
N GLN A 269 -2.72 -19.56 -25.40
CA GLN A 269 -3.82 -18.79 -24.84
C GLN A 269 -3.32 -18.04 -23.61
N LYS A 270 -2.68 -16.89 -23.89
CA LYS A 270 -2.47 -15.84 -22.89
C LYS A 270 -3.84 -15.47 -22.36
N ALA A 271 -4.15 -15.89 -21.14
CA ALA A 271 -5.11 -15.17 -20.32
C ALA A 271 -4.76 -13.69 -20.44
N ALA A 272 -5.70 -12.89 -20.93
CA ALA A 272 -5.53 -11.46 -21.04
C ALA A 272 -5.34 -10.92 -19.62
N VAL A 273 -4.08 -10.85 -19.19
CA VAL A 273 -3.66 -10.03 -18.07
C VAL A 273 -4.26 -8.66 -18.37
N ARG A 274 -5.27 -8.25 -17.60
CA ARG A 274 -5.75 -6.88 -17.59
C ARG A 274 -4.59 -6.03 -17.09
N LEU A 275 -3.68 -5.72 -18.02
CA LEU A 275 -2.64 -4.74 -17.85
C LEU A 275 -3.35 -3.44 -17.57
N ASN A 276 -3.10 -2.88 -16.39
CA ASN A 276 -3.35 -1.48 -16.14
C ASN A 276 -2.76 -0.70 -17.34
N PRO A 277 -3.56 0.04 -18.12
CA PRO A 277 -3.08 0.75 -19.32
C PRO A 277 -2.04 1.82 -18.99
N TYR A 278 -1.79 2.09 -17.71
CA TYR A 278 -0.78 3.00 -17.20
C TYR A 278 0.38 2.31 -16.47
N ALA A 279 0.47 0.97 -16.47
CA ALA A 279 1.67 0.27 -16.06
C ALA A 279 2.81 0.63 -17.02
N ALA A 280 3.87 1.28 -16.50
CA ALA A 280 5.02 1.69 -17.30
C ALA A 280 5.57 0.52 -18.15
N PRO A 281 6.05 0.78 -19.37
CA PRO A 281 6.53 -0.26 -20.28
C PRO A 281 7.63 -1.07 -19.60
N ARG A 282 7.45 -2.40 -19.55
CA ARG A 282 8.46 -3.34 -19.08
C ARG A 282 9.62 -3.28 -20.09
N SER A 283 10.78 -2.79 -19.69
CA SER A 283 12.02 -3.03 -20.43
C SER A 283 12.32 -4.52 -20.36
N LEU A 284 12.28 -5.19 -21.51
CA LEU A 284 12.76 -6.57 -21.70
C LEU A 284 14.28 -6.63 -21.57
#